data_AF-Q6BNB6-F1
#
_entry.id   AF-Q6BNB6-F1
#
_cell.length_a   1.000
_cell.length_b   1.000
_cell.length_c   1.000
_cell.angle_alpha   90.00
_cell.angle_beta   90.00
_cell.angle_gamma   90.00
#
_symmetry.space_group_name_H-M   'P 1'
#
loop_
_entity.id
_entity.type
_entity.pdbx_description
1 polymer ?
#
loop_
_entity_poly.entity_id
_entity_poly.type
_entity_poly.pdbx_seq_one_letter_code
_entity_poly.pdbx_strand_id
1 'polypeptide(L)'
;MQFEYENSEIYERVILLHEGNTILILYSAKMVNWIISDFPIGVVTVCICIDAVAYFLFDSGSVWRLFASIYTFAISTVGMFGFMMYHYIQKIKIYNEKLGKIVIPEFIENRPFKETNVMQKDEILAIILRNVNAKFVSTMKKQYAFKNIEQLVKCHDSIIAGFTKRYFEKYKDLPLEDIQGWDRMLLVAKNIQDEDLKDVYADMVSPEIIQKYSNIRPTTQENGSTTNGN
;
A
#
# COMPACT_ATOMS: atom_id res chain seq x y z
N MET A 1 -17.00 -18.03 32.47
CA MET A 1 -16.03 -18.31 31.38
C MET A 1 -16.46 -17.49 30.16
N GLN A 2 -16.36 -16.17 30.30
CA GLN A 2 -16.94 -15.18 29.39
C GLN A 2 -16.31 -13.82 29.75
N PHE A 3 -14.99 -13.70 29.60
CA PHE A 3 -14.21 -12.48 29.79
C PHE A 3 -12.83 -12.68 29.16
N GLU A 4 -12.78 -12.89 27.85
CA GLU A 4 -11.51 -12.86 27.09
C GLU A 4 -11.70 -12.57 25.59
N TYR A 5 -12.84 -12.00 25.20
CA TYR A 5 -13.20 -11.76 23.79
C TYR A 5 -13.38 -10.27 23.43
N GLU A 6 -12.95 -9.35 24.30
CA GLU A 6 -13.26 -7.91 24.14
C GLU A 6 -12.01 -7.01 24.10
N ASN A 7 -10.83 -7.56 23.77
CA ASN A 7 -9.58 -6.79 23.70
C ASN A 7 -8.81 -6.88 22.37
N SER A 8 -9.42 -7.43 21.31
CA SER A 8 -8.79 -7.52 19.98
C SER A 8 -9.38 -6.57 18.93
N GLU A 9 -10.50 -5.90 19.19
CA GLU A 9 -11.18 -5.02 18.22
C GLU A 9 -10.85 -3.52 18.33
N ILE A 10 -10.04 -3.09 19.31
CA ILE A 10 -9.77 -1.66 19.54
C ILE A 10 -8.55 -1.11 18.77
N TYR A 11 -7.76 -1.95 18.11
CA TYR A 11 -6.61 -1.49 17.31
C TYR A 11 -6.88 -1.31 15.81
N GLU A 12 -8.12 -1.46 15.35
CA GLU A 12 -8.44 -1.46 13.91
C GLU A 12 -9.19 -0.21 13.39
N ARG A 13 -9.12 0.94 14.08
CA ARG A 13 -9.76 2.18 13.59
C ARG A 13 -8.83 3.40 13.53
N VAL A 14 -8.56 3.76 12.27
CA VAL A 14 -8.54 5.14 11.71
C VAL A 14 -7.23 5.94 11.86
N ILE A 15 -6.52 6.06 10.73
CA ILE A 15 -6.28 7.38 10.10
C ILE A 15 -6.65 7.26 8.61
N LEU A 16 -7.90 7.59 8.29
CA LEU A 16 -8.34 8.03 6.97
C LEU A 16 -8.23 9.55 6.99
N LEU A 17 -7.23 10.14 6.32
CA LEU A 17 -7.28 11.53 5.88
C LEU A 17 -6.26 11.79 4.75
N HIS A 18 -6.81 12.40 3.69
CA HIS A 18 -6.21 13.09 2.56
C HIS A 18 -5.44 12.34 1.46
N GLU A 19 -6.22 12.03 0.41
CA GLU A 19 -5.96 12.38 -0.99
C GLU A 19 -4.54 12.21 -1.54
N GLY A 20 -4.38 11.12 -2.28
CA GLY A 20 -3.66 11.19 -3.54
C GLY A 20 -2.14 11.16 -3.48
N ASN A 21 -1.54 10.22 -2.76
CA ASN A 21 -0.29 9.55 -3.20
C ASN A 21 0.21 8.42 -2.30
N THR A 22 -0.54 8.03 -1.27
CA THR A 22 -0.06 7.02 -0.32
C THR A 22 -0.89 5.76 -0.47
N ILE A 23 -0.28 4.72 -1.03
CA ILE A 23 -0.75 3.33 -0.87
C ILE A 23 -0.75 3.08 0.64
N LEU A 24 -1.91 3.25 1.29
CA LEU A 24 -2.08 2.93 2.70
C LEU A 24 -2.24 1.41 2.80
N ILE A 25 -1.09 0.74 2.88
CA ILE A 25 -1.02 -0.69 3.17
C ILE A 25 -1.55 -0.89 4.59
N LEU A 26 -2.57 -1.73 4.76
CA LEU A 26 -2.98 -2.23 6.07
C LEU A 26 -1.80 -3.01 6.67
N TYR A 27 -1.03 -2.35 7.52
CA TYR A 27 0.12 -2.95 8.18
C TYR A 27 -0.35 -3.83 9.34
N SER A 28 -0.26 -5.15 9.18
CA SER A 28 -0.44 -6.05 10.33
C SER A 28 0.66 -5.78 11.38
N ALA A 29 0.36 -5.96 12.68
CA ALA A 29 1.27 -5.71 13.81
C ALA A 29 2.71 -6.28 13.68
N LYS A 30 2.90 -7.31 12.83
CA LYS A 30 4.22 -7.88 12.54
C LYS A 30 5.06 -7.09 11.52
N MET A 31 4.46 -6.29 10.63
CA MET A 31 5.22 -5.38 9.78
C MET A 31 5.86 -4.26 10.62
N VAL A 32 5.16 -3.75 11.63
CA VAL A 32 5.73 -2.83 12.63
C VAL A 32 6.98 -3.44 13.28
N ASN A 33 6.98 -4.74 13.51
CA ASN A 33 8.12 -5.45 14.11
C ASN A 33 9.37 -5.51 13.21
N TRP A 34 9.20 -5.63 11.88
CA TRP A 34 10.33 -5.52 10.94
C TRP A 34 10.91 -4.10 10.90
N ILE A 35 10.03 -3.12 10.98
CA ILE A 35 10.37 -1.70 10.93
C ILE A 35 11.15 -1.28 12.17
N ILE A 36 10.79 -1.83 13.33
CA ILE A 36 11.56 -1.72 14.57
C ILE A 36 12.93 -2.39 14.43
N SER A 37 13.03 -3.52 13.71
CA SER A 37 14.32 -4.21 13.51
C SER A 37 15.33 -3.42 12.68
N ASP A 38 14.86 -2.55 11.77
CA ASP A 38 15.71 -1.73 10.89
C ASP A 38 15.77 -0.27 11.38
N PHE A 39 15.52 -0.05 12.67
CA PHE A 39 15.62 1.25 13.32
C PHE A 39 17.05 1.82 13.20
N PRO A 40 17.24 3.09 12.80
CA PRO A 40 18.56 3.69 12.60
C PRO A 40 19.20 4.05 13.96
N ILE A 41 19.51 3.03 14.76
CA ILE A 41 20.07 3.14 16.11
C ILE A 41 21.28 4.09 16.12
N GLY A 42 22.16 3.98 15.12
CA GLY A 42 23.35 4.84 15.03
C GLY A 42 23.04 6.34 14.99
N VAL A 43 21.98 6.76 14.27
CA VAL A 43 21.59 8.17 14.21
C VAL A 43 21.01 8.62 15.54
N VAL A 44 20.19 7.78 16.16
CA VAL A 44 19.62 8.07 17.49
C VAL A 44 20.72 8.17 18.55
N THR A 45 21.70 7.28 18.52
CA THR A 45 22.87 7.35 19.42
C THR A 45 23.64 8.65 19.24
N VAL A 46 23.90 9.08 18.00
CA VAL A 46 24.60 10.36 17.73
C VAL A 46 23.82 11.55 18.27
N CYS A 47 22.50 11.61 18.05
CA CYS A 47 21.65 12.68 18.59
C CYS A 47 21.68 12.71 20.13
N ILE A 48 21.54 11.55 20.78
CA ILE A 48 21.61 11.45 22.25
C ILE A 48 22.98 11.93 22.76
N CYS A 49 24.08 11.59 22.08
CA CYS A 49 25.41 12.07 22.44
C CYS A 49 25.53 13.59 22.31
N ILE A 50 24.97 14.19 21.26
CA ILE A 50 24.96 15.65 21.07
C ILE A 50 24.16 16.33 22.18
N ASP A 51 22.98 15.82 22.50
CA ASP A 51 22.11 16.37 23.55
C ASP A 51 22.77 16.24 24.93
N ALA A 52 23.42 15.11 25.22
CA ALA A 52 24.19 14.92 26.44
C ALA A 52 25.36 15.91 26.54
N VAL A 53 26.15 16.08 25.47
CA VAL A 53 27.27 17.04 25.45
C VAL A 53 26.77 18.47 25.64
N ALA A 54 25.68 18.86 24.96
CA ALA A 54 25.07 20.16 25.17
C ALA A 54 24.65 20.34 26.64
N TYR A 55 23.98 19.35 27.23
CA TYR A 55 23.55 19.40 28.63
C TYR A 55 24.72 19.52 29.61
N PHE A 56 25.81 18.78 29.41
CA PHE A 56 26.98 18.80 30.31
C PHE A 56 27.86 20.06 30.15
N LEU A 57 27.88 20.68 28.97
CA LEU A 57 28.64 21.92 28.75
C LEU A 57 27.93 23.17 29.30
N PHE A 58 26.61 23.10 29.55
CA PHE A 58 25.85 24.20 30.10
C PHE A 58 25.71 24.08 31.63
N ASP A 59 26.60 24.73 32.36
CA ASP A 59 26.53 24.88 33.82
C ASP A 59 25.19 25.51 34.27
N SER A 60 24.56 24.95 35.31
CA SER A 60 23.17 25.18 35.72
C SER A 60 22.92 26.53 36.40
N GLY A 61 23.99 27.31 36.65
CA GLY A 61 23.90 28.60 37.33
C GLY A 61 23.24 29.74 36.54
N SER A 62 23.00 29.57 35.23
CA SER A 62 22.44 30.62 34.37
C SER A 62 21.10 30.22 33.74
N VAL A 63 20.05 31.02 34.01
CA VAL A 63 18.70 30.86 33.44
C VAL A 63 18.72 30.85 31.91
N TRP A 64 19.55 31.70 31.29
CA TRP A 64 19.70 31.75 29.83
C TRP A 64 20.24 30.44 29.24
N ARG A 65 21.19 29.80 29.93
CA ARG A 65 21.76 28.51 29.49
C ARG A 65 20.75 27.37 29.60
N LEU A 66 19.88 27.40 30.61
CA LEU A 66 18.76 26.46 30.73
C LEU A 66 17.77 26.61 29.55
N PHE A 67 17.43 27.84 29.16
CA PHE A 67 16.58 28.06 27.99
C PHE A 67 17.24 27.55 26.70
N ALA A 68 18.53 27.80 26.52
CA ALA A 68 19.28 27.34 25.35
C ALA A 68 19.36 25.80 25.27
N SER A 69 19.53 25.11 26.41
CA SER A 69 19.57 23.65 26.43
C SER A 69 18.20 23.02 26.13
N ILE A 70 17.12 23.55 26.71
CA ILE A 70 15.74 23.11 26.41
C ILE A 70 15.41 23.33 24.93
N TYR A 71 15.78 24.49 24.38
CA TYR A 71 15.56 24.80 22.97
C TYR A 71 16.32 23.85 22.04
N THR A 72 17.59 23.58 22.35
CA THR A 72 18.42 22.64 21.59
C THR A 72 17.84 21.23 21.63
N PHE A 73 17.42 20.76 22.81
CA PHE A 73 16.76 19.47 22.98
C PHE A 73 15.46 19.38 22.18
N ALA A 74 14.63 20.43 22.18
CA ALA A 74 13.39 20.48 21.42
C ALA A 74 13.65 20.39 19.90
N ILE A 75 14.62 21.14 19.38
CA ILE A 75 15.02 21.08 17.96
C ILE A 75 15.58 19.71 17.60
N SER A 76 16.48 19.17 18.43
CA SER A 76 17.07 17.83 18.23
C SER A 76 15.98 16.77 18.16
N THR A 77 15.01 16.82 19.09
CA THR A 77 13.87 15.91 19.15
C THR A 77 13.02 16.00 17.87
N VAL A 78 12.63 17.21 17.45
CA VAL A 78 11.84 17.40 16.21
C VAL A 78 12.61 16.94 14.98
N GLY A 79 13.90 17.27 14.88
CA GLY A 79 14.78 16.83 13.80
C GLY A 79 14.91 15.31 13.74
N MET A 80 15.05 14.65 14.89
CA MET A 80 15.09 13.19 14.99
C MET A 80 13.78 12.58 14.50
N PHE A 81 12.62 13.06 14.97
CA PHE A 81 11.32 12.57 14.50
C PHE A 81 11.14 12.76 12.98
N GLY A 82 11.51 13.92 12.45
CA GLY A 82 11.46 14.21 11.02
C GLY A 82 12.34 13.26 10.21
N PHE A 83 13.58 13.04 10.65
CA PHE A 83 14.52 12.12 10.01
C PHE A 83 14.03 10.67 10.07
N MET A 84 13.52 10.24 11.22
CA MET A 84 12.94 8.91 11.43
C MET A 84 11.77 8.64 10.47
N MET A 85 10.84 9.60 10.37
CA MET A 85 9.71 9.53 9.44
C MET A 85 10.19 9.48 7.99
N TYR A 86 11.14 10.33 7.62
CA TYR A 86 11.71 10.33 6.27
C TYR A 86 12.39 9.01 5.91
N HIS A 87 13.25 8.48 6.79
CA HIS A 87 13.91 7.20 6.60
C HIS A 87 12.88 6.07 6.43
N TYR A 88 11.83 6.08 7.25
CA TYR A 88 10.77 5.09 7.20
C TYR A 88 9.98 5.13 5.89
N ILE A 89 9.58 6.32 5.43
CA ILE A 89 8.90 6.52 4.14
C ILE A 89 9.75 5.98 2.99
N GLN A 90 11.06 6.28 2.98
CA GLN A 90 11.97 5.79 1.94
C GLN A 90 12.09 4.26 1.96
N LYS A 91 12.17 3.65 3.14
CA LYS A 91 12.23 2.19 3.28
C LYS A 91 10.96 1.52 2.81
N ILE A 92 9.78 2.04 3.17
CA ILE A 92 8.49 1.54 2.66
C ILE A 92 8.47 1.64 1.13
N LYS A 93 8.91 2.74 0.56
CA LYS A 93 8.91 2.93 -0.90
C LYS A 93 9.74 1.85 -1.60
N ILE A 94 10.97 1.62 -1.13
CA ILE A 94 11.86 0.57 -1.67
C ILE A 94 11.24 -0.81 -1.48
N TYR A 95 10.63 -1.06 -0.32
CA TYR A 95 9.94 -2.31 -0.02
C TYR A 95 8.80 -2.56 -1.02
N ASN A 96 7.91 -1.58 -1.20
CA ASN A 96 6.77 -1.67 -2.10
C ASN A 96 7.20 -1.85 -3.56
N GLU A 97 8.25 -1.16 -3.98
CA GLU A 97 8.79 -1.32 -5.33
C GLU A 97 9.31 -2.74 -5.57
N LYS A 98 10.09 -3.28 -4.63
CA LYS A 98 10.60 -4.66 -4.73
C LYS A 98 9.49 -5.69 -4.65
N LEU A 99 8.50 -5.46 -3.79
CA LEU A 99 7.33 -6.32 -3.66
C LEU A 99 6.55 -6.38 -4.97
N GLY A 100 6.30 -5.23 -5.61
CA GLY A 100 5.64 -5.17 -6.91
C GLY A 100 6.40 -5.92 -8.00
N LYS A 101 7.75 -5.80 -8.03
CA LYS A 101 8.62 -6.54 -8.96
C LYS A 101 8.61 -8.06 -8.76
N ILE A 102 8.12 -8.55 -7.62
CA ILE A 102 7.98 -9.98 -7.35
C ILE A 102 6.55 -10.45 -7.62
N VAL A 103 5.54 -9.68 -7.19
CA VAL A 103 4.12 -10.06 -7.30
C VAL A 103 3.64 -10.01 -8.74
N ILE A 104 3.88 -8.91 -9.45
CA ILE A 104 3.28 -8.69 -10.78
C ILE A 104 3.69 -9.77 -11.80
N PRO A 105 4.97 -10.17 -11.92
CA PRO A 105 5.33 -11.24 -12.85
C PRO A 105 4.61 -12.56 -12.58
N GLU A 106 4.45 -12.95 -11.30
CA GLU A 106 3.75 -14.19 -10.96
C GLU A 106 2.27 -14.16 -11.36
N PHE A 107 1.61 -13.00 -11.24
CA PHE A 107 0.22 -12.84 -11.68
C PHE A 107 0.10 -12.83 -13.21
N ILE A 108 1.05 -12.23 -13.92
CA ILE A 108 1.11 -12.25 -15.39
C ILE A 108 1.30 -13.69 -15.90
N GLU A 109 2.25 -14.43 -15.32
CA GLU A 109 2.64 -15.76 -15.80
C GLU A 109 1.55 -16.81 -15.51
N ASN A 110 0.92 -16.76 -14.33
CA ASN A 110 -0.02 -17.79 -13.90
C ASN A 110 -1.49 -17.45 -14.20
N ARG A 111 -1.81 -16.21 -14.60
CA ARG A 111 -3.16 -15.72 -14.96
C ARG A 111 -4.29 -16.27 -14.06
N PRO A 112 -4.23 -16.08 -12.73
CA PRO A 112 -5.22 -16.65 -11.81
C PRO A 112 -6.65 -16.14 -12.04
N PHE A 113 -6.82 -15.01 -12.74
CA PHE A 113 -8.13 -14.42 -13.00
C PHE A 113 -8.82 -15.00 -14.23
N LYS A 114 -8.09 -15.72 -15.10
CA LYS A 114 -8.68 -16.42 -16.24
C LYS A 114 -9.55 -17.60 -15.82
N GLU A 115 -9.24 -18.19 -14.67
CA GLU A 115 -9.86 -19.42 -14.21
C GLU A 115 -11.27 -19.15 -13.64
N THR A 116 -12.27 -19.84 -14.20
CA THR A 116 -13.67 -19.74 -13.76
C THR A 116 -13.96 -20.67 -12.59
N ASN A 117 -13.22 -21.79 -12.49
CA ASN A 117 -13.36 -22.72 -11.38
C ASN A 117 -12.69 -22.16 -10.12
N VAL A 118 -13.49 -21.93 -9.07
CA VAL A 118 -13.02 -21.35 -7.79
C VAL A 118 -11.90 -22.18 -7.15
N MET A 119 -11.99 -23.52 -7.17
CA MET A 119 -10.97 -24.37 -6.55
C MET A 119 -9.64 -24.30 -7.30
N GLN A 120 -9.68 -24.34 -8.63
CA GLN A 120 -8.46 -24.24 -9.45
C GLN A 120 -7.81 -22.86 -9.32
N LYS A 121 -8.64 -21.79 -9.28
CA LYS A 121 -8.17 -20.44 -9.00
C LYS A 121 -7.47 -20.34 -7.64
N ASP A 122 -8.06 -20.92 -6.59
CA ASP A 122 -7.46 -20.92 -5.25
C ASP A 122 -6.16 -21.72 -5.19
N GLU A 123 -6.06 -22.84 -5.90
CA GLU A 123 -4.82 -23.63 -6.04
C GLU A 123 -3.71 -22.81 -6.72
N ILE A 124 -4.02 -22.13 -7.83
CA ILE A 124 -3.07 -21.25 -8.51
C ILE A 124 -2.62 -20.11 -7.58
N LEU A 125 -3.57 -19.45 -6.90
CA LEU A 125 -3.25 -18.38 -5.96
C LEU A 125 -2.40 -18.86 -4.77
N ALA A 126 -2.59 -20.09 -4.30
CA ALA A 126 -1.75 -20.68 -3.26
C ALA A 126 -0.31 -20.93 -3.75
N ILE A 127 -0.15 -21.35 -5.01
CA ILE A 127 1.18 -21.50 -5.65
C ILE A 127 1.87 -20.14 -5.76
N ILE A 128 1.16 -19.12 -6.27
CA ILE A 128 1.67 -17.75 -6.37
C ILE A 128 2.08 -17.24 -4.98
N LEU A 129 1.24 -17.43 -3.95
CA LEU A 129 1.55 -17.02 -2.57
C LEU A 129 2.87 -17.63 -2.09
N ARG A 130 3.06 -18.93 -2.32
CA ARG A 130 4.30 -19.64 -1.93
C ARG A 130 5.51 -19.11 -2.69
N ASN A 131 5.40 -18.94 -4.01
CA ASN A 131 6.49 -18.46 -4.86
C ASN A 131 6.90 -17.02 -4.51
N VAL A 132 5.92 -16.13 -4.39
CA VAL A 132 6.13 -14.74 -4.00
C VAL A 132 6.81 -14.65 -2.64
N ASN A 133 6.31 -15.40 -1.64
CA ASN A 133 6.95 -15.44 -0.32
C ASN A 133 8.40 -15.96 -0.41
N ALA A 134 8.66 -17.04 -1.15
CA ALA A 134 10.00 -17.58 -1.30
C ALA A 134 10.97 -16.59 -1.98
N LYS A 135 10.55 -15.97 -3.10
CA LYS A 135 11.31 -14.94 -3.82
C LYS A 135 11.53 -13.69 -2.96
N PHE A 136 10.55 -13.33 -2.15
CA PHE A 136 10.65 -12.19 -1.25
C PHE A 136 11.69 -12.44 -0.15
N VAL A 137 11.64 -13.60 0.49
CA VAL A 137 12.60 -13.98 1.53
C VAL A 137 14.03 -14.00 0.97
N SER A 138 14.23 -14.56 -0.23
CA SER A 138 15.56 -14.59 -0.85
C SER A 138 16.07 -13.20 -1.24
N THR A 139 15.19 -12.33 -1.74
CA THR A 139 15.55 -10.98 -2.22
C THR A 139 15.78 -10.00 -1.08
N MET A 140 14.95 -10.07 -0.04
CA MET A 140 14.93 -9.10 1.06
C MET A 140 15.68 -9.60 2.29
N LYS A 141 15.97 -10.91 2.38
CA LYS A 141 16.52 -11.57 3.58
C LYS A 141 15.64 -11.33 4.82
N LYS A 142 14.33 -11.16 4.61
CA LYS A 142 13.33 -10.96 5.67
C LYS A 142 12.27 -12.04 5.53
N GLN A 143 11.83 -12.63 6.63
CA GLN A 143 11.02 -13.86 6.66
C GLN A 143 9.53 -13.66 6.29
N TYR A 144 9.14 -12.59 5.60
CA TYR A 144 7.71 -12.28 5.50
C TYR A 144 7.32 -11.34 4.35
N ALA A 145 6.32 -11.74 3.54
CA ALA A 145 5.57 -10.84 2.67
C ALA A 145 4.04 -10.97 2.89
N PHE A 146 3.45 -12.14 2.66
CA PHE A 146 1.99 -12.34 2.70
C PHE A 146 1.57 -13.52 3.60
N LYS A 147 0.53 -13.34 4.42
CA LYS A 147 -0.05 -14.42 5.27
C LYS A 147 -1.00 -15.35 4.52
N ASN A 148 -1.77 -14.79 3.62
CA ASN A 148 -2.87 -15.48 2.95
C ASN A 148 -3.06 -14.92 1.54
N ILE A 149 -3.89 -15.62 0.76
CA ILE A 149 -4.22 -15.27 -0.62
C ILE A 149 -4.88 -13.90 -0.70
N GLU A 150 -5.76 -13.57 0.24
CA GLU A 150 -6.47 -12.29 0.27
C GLU A 150 -5.50 -11.09 0.33
N GLN A 151 -4.50 -11.14 1.19
CA GLN A 151 -3.47 -10.08 1.28
C GLN A 151 -2.65 -9.96 -0.01
N LEU A 152 -2.35 -11.09 -0.65
CA LEU A 152 -1.63 -11.13 -1.91
C LEU A 152 -2.43 -10.48 -3.04
N VAL A 153 -3.70 -10.86 -3.19
CA VAL A 153 -4.62 -10.29 -4.20
C VAL A 153 -4.83 -8.80 -3.94
N LYS A 154 -5.08 -8.40 -2.68
CA LYS A 154 -5.23 -6.98 -2.31
C LYS A 154 -3.99 -6.17 -2.63
N CYS A 155 -2.79 -6.74 -2.47
CA CYS A 155 -1.55 -6.09 -2.84
C CYS A 155 -1.44 -5.92 -4.36
N HIS A 156 -1.74 -6.98 -5.13
CA HIS A 156 -1.79 -6.92 -6.58
C HIS A 156 -2.74 -5.81 -7.06
N ASP A 157 -3.98 -5.83 -6.59
CA ASP A 157 -5.00 -4.86 -7.01
C ASP A 157 -4.63 -3.43 -6.62
N SER A 158 -3.99 -3.23 -5.46
CA SER A 158 -3.49 -1.92 -5.05
C SER A 158 -2.38 -1.40 -5.97
N ILE A 159 -1.47 -2.27 -6.41
CA ILE A 159 -0.42 -1.91 -7.37
C ILE A 159 -1.06 -1.50 -8.71
N ILE A 160 -2.01 -2.29 -9.20
CA ILE A 160 -2.70 -2.04 -10.48
C ILE A 160 -3.56 -0.77 -10.42
N ALA A 161 -4.30 -0.54 -9.33
CA ALA A 161 -5.07 0.68 -9.13
C ALA A 161 -4.16 1.91 -9.07
N GLY A 162 -3.03 1.81 -8.35
CA GLY A 162 -2.03 2.87 -8.29
C GLY A 162 -1.44 3.19 -9.66
N PHE A 163 -1.18 2.18 -10.49
CA PHE A 163 -0.77 2.38 -11.88
C PHE A 163 -1.86 3.03 -12.72
N THR A 164 -3.09 2.52 -12.65
CA THR A 164 -4.24 3.01 -13.41
C THR A 164 -4.46 4.50 -13.18
N LYS A 165 -4.37 4.95 -11.92
CA LYS A 165 -4.43 6.37 -11.59
C LYS A 165 -3.33 7.18 -12.29
N ARG A 166 -2.06 6.75 -12.16
CA ARG A 166 -0.92 7.42 -12.82
C ARG A 166 -1.04 7.41 -14.34
N TYR A 167 -1.60 6.33 -14.91
CA TYR A 167 -1.84 6.21 -16.33
C TYR A 167 -2.79 7.29 -16.83
N PHE A 168 -3.92 7.50 -16.16
CA PHE A 168 -4.84 8.57 -16.54
C PHE A 168 -4.27 9.97 -16.35
N GLU A 169 -3.42 10.17 -15.33
CA GLU A 169 -2.82 11.48 -15.06
C GLU A 169 -1.67 11.83 -16.02
N LYS A 170 -0.91 10.85 -16.50
CA LYS A 170 0.36 11.10 -17.20
C LYS A 170 0.48 10.48 -18.58
N TYR A 171 -0.19 9.36 -18.82
CA TYR A 171 0.04 8.52 -20.01
C TYR A 171 -1.16 8.42 -20.95
N LYS A 172 -2.35 8.88 -20.54
CA LYS A 172 -3.60 8.73 -21.31
C LYS A 172 -3.49 9.20 -22.76
N ASP A 173 -2.80 10.31 -22.99
CA ASP A 173 -2.70 10.97 -24.29
C ASP A 173 -1.34 10.68 -24.98
N LEU A 174 -0.51 9.83 -24.38
CA LEU A 174 0.78 9.43 -24.92
C LEU A 174 0.65 8.14 -25.73
N PRO A 175 1.45 7.97 -26.80
CA PRO A 175 1.53 6.71 -27.51
C PRO A 175 2.10 5.62 -26.59
N LEU A 176 1.63 4.38 -26.75
CA LEU A 176 2.00 3.27 -25.86
C LEU A 176 3.51 2.95 -25.92
N GLU A 177 4.16 3.30 -27.02
CA GLU A 177 5.60 3.16 -27.23
C GLU A 177 6.44 4.02 -26.28
N ASP A 178 5.88 5.14 -25.81
CA ASP A 178 6.55 6.06 -24.88
C ASP A 178 6.47 5.58 -23.43
N ILE A 179 5.61 4.61 -23.14
CA ILE A 179 5.56 3.95 -21.83
C ILE A 179 6.68 2.91 -21.79
N GLN A 180 7.68 3.15 -20.94
CA GLN A 180 8.89 2.31 -20.86
C GLN A 180 9.13 1.73 -19.46
N GLY A 181 9.99 0.71 -19.41
CA GLY A 181 10.46 0.11 -18.16
C GLY A 181 9.33 -0.53 -17.34
N TRP A 182 9.32 -0.24 -16.04
CA TRP A 182 8.38 -0.85 -15.10
C TRP A 182 6.93 -0.47 -15.36
N ASP A 183 6.65 0.76 -15.79
CA ASP A 183 5.28 1.18 -16.10
C ASP A 183 4.71 0.41 -17.30
N ARG A 184 5.56 0.00 -18.26
CA ARG A 184 5.12 -0.90 -19.36
C ARG A 184 4.76 -2.29 -18.86
N MET A 185 5.48 -2.82 -17.88
CA MET A 185 5.13 -4.10 -17.25
C MET A 185 3.79 -4.01 -16.52
N LEU A 186 3.53 -2.90 -15.82
CA LEU A 186 2.26 -2.66 -15.15
C LEU A 186 1.09 -2.49 -16.13
N LEU A 187 1.33 -1.88 -17.29
CA LEU A 187 0.36 -1.82 -18.38
C LEU A 187 0.00 -3.22 -18.89
N VAL A 188 1.00 -4.07 -19.11
CA VAL A 188 0.78 -5.47 -19.51
C VAL A 188 -0.04 -6.21 -18.46
N ALA A 189 0.31 -6.08 -17.17
CA ALA A 189 -0.43 -6.70 -16.07
C ALA A 189 -1.91 -6.26 -16.05
N LYS A 190 -2.16 -4.95 -16.21
CA LYS A 190 -3.52 -4.39 -16.27
C LYS A 190 -4.31 -4.98 -17.44
N ASN A 191 -3.72 -5.01 -18.63
CA ASN A 191 -4.39 -5.50 -19.83
C ASN A 191 -4.72 -7.00 -19.73
N ILE A 192 -3.80 -7.81 -19.19
CA ILE A 192 -4.05 -9.24 -18.94
C ILE A 192 -5.18 -9.42 -17.92
N GLN A 193 -5.18 -8.65 -16.82
CA GLN A 193 -6.27 -8.70 -15.85
C GLN A 193 -7.62 -8.33 -16.47
N ASP A 194 -7.67 -7.31 -17.33
CA ASP A 194 -8.90 -6.89 -18.00
C ASP A 194 -9.39 -7.92 -19.02
N GLU A 195 -8.48 -8.54 -19.77
CA GLU A 195 -8.78 -9.65 -20.67
C GLU A 195 -9.35 -10.85 -19.90
N ASP A 196 -8.65 -11.29 -18.85
CA ASP A 196 -9.07 -12.40 -17.98
C ASP A 196 -10.48 -12.17 -17.41
N LEU A 197 -10.72 -10.98 -16.84
CA LEU A 197 -12.02 -10.66 -16.26
C LEU A 197 -13.12 -10.57 -17.32
N LYS A 198 -12.82 -10.03 -18.51
CA LYS A 198 -13.79 -9.94 -19.60
C LYS A 198 -14.22 -11.33 -20.08
N ASP A 199 -13.27 -12.25 -20.23
CA ASP A 199 -13.54 -13.64 -20.62
C ASP A 199 -14.43 -14.33 -19.57
N VAL A 200 -14.08 -14.19 -18.28
CA VAL A 200 -14.87 -14.74 -17.18
C VAL A 200 -16.29 -14.16 -17.13
N TYR A 201 -16.46 -12.85 -17.33
CA TYR A 201 -17.79 -12.23 -17.34
C TYR A 201 -18.63 -12.64 -18.54
N ALA A 202 -18.01 -12.85 -19.71
CA ALA A 202 -18.70 -13.35 -20.90
C ALA A 202 -19.27 -14.76 -20.67
N ASP A 203 -18.56 -15.59 -19.90
CA ASP A 203 -19.00 -16.94 -19.56
C ASP A 203 -20.02 -16.96 -18.40
N MET A 204 -19.93 -16.02 -17.45
CA MET A 204 -20.81 -15.97 -16.28
C MET A 204 -22.17 -15.32 -16.54
N VAL A 205 -22.27 -14.40 -17.49
CA VAL A 205 -23.50 -13.65 -17.75
C VAL A 205 -24.14 -14.13 -19.05
N SER A 206 -25.37 -14.65 -18.97
CA SER A 206 -26.12 -15.05 -20.18
C SER A 206 -26.17 -13.87 -21.17
N PRO A 207 -25.97 -14.14 -22.49
CA PRO A 207 -26.14 -13.15 -23.54
C PRO A 207 -27.46 -12.38 -23.46
N GLU A 208 -28.52 -13.00 -22.94
CA GLU A 208 -29.85 -12.40 -22.75
C GLU A 208 -29.84 -11.28 -21.71
N ILE A 209 -29.10 -11.45 -20.61
CA ILE A 209 -28.95 -10.44 -19.57
C ILE A 209 -28.10 -9.29 -20.10
N ILE A 210 -27.01 -9.61 -20.80
CA ILE A 210 -26.15 -8.59 -21.43
C ILE A 210 -26.99 -7.73 -22.38
N GLN A 211 -27.75 -8.34 -23.28
CA GLN A 211 -28.57 -7.61 -24.25
C GLN A 211 -29.67 -6.77 -23.58
N LYS A 212 -30.29 -7.29 -22.52
CA LYS A 212 -31.36 -6.59 -21.79
C LYS A 212 -30.86 -5.34 -21.08
N TYR A 213 -29.67 -5.39 -20.48
CA TYR A 213 -29.15 -4.31 -19.64
C TYR A 213 -28.08 -3.45 -20.30
N SER A 214 -27.44 -3.87 -21.40
CA SER A 214 -26.43 -3.07 -22.12
C SER A 214 -27.00 -1.82 -22.79
N ASN A 215 -28.29 -1.84 -23.13
CA ASN A 215 -28.97 -0.74 -23.84
C ASN A 215 -29.62 0.26 -22.89
N ILE A 216 -29.62 -0.02 -21.58
CA ILE A 216 -30.19 0.87 -20.57
C ILE A 216 -29.11 1.88 -20.20
N ARG A 217 -29.22 3.12 -20.71
CA ARG A 217 -28.40 4.23 -20.21
C ARG A 217 -28.67 4.38 -18.71
N PRO A 218 -27.64 4.46 -17.85
CA PRO A 218 -27.83 4.75 -16.44
C PRO A 218 -28.63 6.04 -16.30
N THR A 219 -29.85 5.96 -15.78
CA THR A 219 -30.64 7.14 -15.44
C THR A 219 -30.05 7.73 -14.17
N THR A 220 -29.30 8.82 -14.31
CA THR A 220 -29.10 9.77 -13.21
C THR A 220 -30.46 10.36 -12.89
N GLN A 221 -31.15 9.82 -11.88
CA GLN A 221 -32.29 10.52 -11.29
C GLN A 221 -31.77 11.80 -10.62
N GLU A 222 -31.83 12.93 -11.34
CA GLU A 222 -32.07 14.20 -10.68
C GLU A 222 -33.46 14.10 -10.04
N ASN A 223 -33.47 14.03 -8.71
CA ASN A 223 -34.69 14.08 -7.93
C ASN A 223 -35.49 15.34 -8.30
N GLY A 224 -36.73 15.11 -8.70
CA GLY A 224 -37.67 16.14 -9.11
C GLY A 224 -37.89 17.20 -8.03
N SER A 225 -37.86 18.45 -8.46
CA SER A 225 -38.57 19.55 -7.81
C SER A 225 -39.60 20.08 -8.80
N THR A 226 -40.79 19.48 -8.79
CA THR A 226 -42.00 20.14 -9.27
C THR A 226 -42.77 20.61 -8.04
N THR A 227 -42.42 21.79 -7.54
CA THR A 227 -43.33 22.59 -6.70
C THR A 227 -44.45 23.12 -7.59
N ASN A 228 -45.65 22.54 -7.43
CA ASN A 228 -46.90 23.12 -7.90
C ASN A 228 -47.19 24.40 -7.10
N GLY A 229 -47.36 25.52 -7.80
CA GLY A 229 -47.96 26.73 -7.27
C GLY A 229 -49.16 27.11 -8.13
N ASN A 230 -50.35 26.87 -7.59
CA ASN A 230 -51.58 27.65 -7.82
C ASN A 230 -52.46 27.48 -6.59
#